data_AF-A0A5P9EU04-F1
#
_entry.id   AF-A0A5P9EU04-F1
#
_cell.length_a   1.000
_cell.length_b   1.000
_cell.length_c   1.000
_cell.angle_alpha   90.00
_cell.angle_beta   90.00
_cell.angle_gamma   90.00
#
_symmetry.space_group_name_H-M   'P 1'
#
loop_
_entity.id
_entity.type
_entity.pdbx_description
1 polymer ?
#
loop_
_entity_poly.entity_id
_entity_poly.type
_entity_poly.pdbx_seq_one_letter_code
_entity_poly.pdbx_strand_id
1 'polypeptide(L)'
;MDKFITLISILTSLLIPILISPLTRADFISLTGAETAPNIAEIEILNNHLHISLEISAADAGTFWPELPSTKSIYEIARLAQTQKEFAIEVYSPDGKIEPTTTSIRIAERKPRNSPFAGKTDPRTGVRMPDFPSDKTIILANLEFPIKGLTNLEIRPPLDTDGTASVTIGFTSQHGHTPVSSFHYLSQAEPLKIDWKDPWNTQFENQNINRHNRHPLRSFLYVEPRQIRHEILLRPRDLLQWTDQSFNAWQPLTIKRRKQLQETAEKFLLRKNPTTIDQTPVEPVSTETVFLKANNTGFTTVKEHESIEMGSLLIGYREKYPIKELPQSVTIDWKLFTESINSVPTLIQDPAGPFPTHVMPDFPDIQWRNYLYDYRAPNSDPVPVESTIAAIPMAVLFSFCFAVFFILTLRSKRVETKNKHPILFYSIVIICAVPIYYALPSELRIPLPGTINKKELKEITETLLVRLSAAYEEPQSEELKVQLANLVSRERFSYTVQNLSQIYQPLTSSGNKGSIRSIRDLEIEHADQTVVNGNKTFRIVGKWHSYIEDYSWGQMEQLPRETRASIEITQSDNYWKISAFTPLSIR
;
A
#
# COMPACT_ATOMS: atom_id res chain seq x y z
N MET A 1 36.46 -13.72 33.52
CA MET A 1 36.19 -12.95 32.29
C MET A 1 35.24 -13.72 31.38
N ASP A 2 35.51 -15.00 31.10
CA ASP A 2 34.68 -15.83 30.22
C ASP A 2 33.21 -15.88 30.60
N LYS A 3 32.86 -16.12 31.87
CA LYS A 3 31.45 -16.17 32.32
C LYS A 3 30.69 -14.86 32.11
N PHE A 4 31.38 -13.71 32.11
CA PHE A 4 30.76 -12.39 31.89
C PHE A 4 30.51 -12.15 30.40
N ILE A 5 31.43 -12.61 29.55
CA ILE A 5 31.28 -12.59 28.08
C ILE A 5 30.15 -13.54 27.65
N THR A 6 30.03 -14.72 28.27
CA THR A 6 28.92 -15.64 27.97
C THR A 6 27.56 -15.06 28.38
N LEU A 7 27.48 -14.40 29.54
CA LEU A 7 26.24 -13.78 30.00
C LEU A 7 25.80 -12.61 29.10
N ILE A 8 26.76 -11.79 28.65
CA ILE A 8 26.50 -10.71 27.69
C ILE A 8 26.05 -11.28 26.35
N SER A 9 26.71 -12.34 25.85
CA SER A 9 26.33 -13.01 24.60
C SER A 9 24.92 -13.61 24.64
N ILE A 10 24.51 -14.19 25.77
CA ILE A 10 23.17 -14.73 25.97
C ILE A 10 22.14 -13.60 26.08
N LEU A 11 22.43 -12.52 26.83
CA LEU A 11 21.54 -11.36 26.92
C LEU A 11 21.35 -10.68 25.56
N THR A 12 22.43 -10.48 24.79
CA THR A 12 22.36 -9.90 23.45
C THR A 12 21.61 -10.81 22.49
N SER A 13 21.81 -12.12 22.53
CA SER A 13 21.04 -13.07 21.72
C SER A 13 19.55 -13.09 22.09
N LEU A 14 19.17 -12.77 23.32
CA LEU A 14 17.76 -12.68 23.74
C LEU A 14 17.14 -11.32 23.41
N LEU A 15 17.90 -10.22 23.49
CA LEU A 15 17.42 -8.86 23.26
C LEU A 15 17.30 -8.48 21.79
N ILE A 16 18.18 -9.00 20.92
CA ILE A 16 18.16 -8.73 19.48
C ILE A 16 16.83 -9.12 18.81
N PRO A 17 16.23 -10.31 19.05
CA PRO A 17 14.93 -10.64 18.44
C PRO A 17 13.76 -9.83 19.02
N ILE A 18 13.88 -9.29 20.23
CA ILE A 18 12.83 -8.43 20.83
C ILE A 18 12.88 -7.01 20.23
N LEU A 19 14.08 -6.50 19.94
CA LEU A 19 14.30 -5.19 19.31
C LEU A 19 14.05 -5.17 17.79
N ILE A 20 14.05 -6.34 17.15
CA ILE A 20 13.73 -6.52 15.73
C ILE A 20 12.37 -7.23 15.59
N SER A 21 11.41 -6.89 16.46
CA SER A 21 10.02 -7.24 16.18
C SER A 21 9.62 -6.50 14.90
N PRO A 22 9.32 -7.17 13.78
CA PRO A 22 8.72 -6.47 12.65
C PRO A 22 7.44 -5.83 13.17
N LEU A 23 7.19 -4.55 12.87
CA LEU A 23 5.86 -3.98 13.03
C LEU A 23 4.92 -4.83 12.16
N THR A 24 4.25 -5.82 12.78
CA THR A 24 3.17 -6.56 12.16
C THR A 24 2.01 -5.58 12.03
N ARG A 25 1.91 -4.95 10.87
CA ARG A 25 0.73 -4.16 10.50
C ARG A 25 -0.31 -5.15 10.01
N ALA A 26 -1.44 -5.20 10.71
CA ALA A 26 -2.51 -6.12 10.42
C ALA A 26 -3.41 -5.52 9.34
N ASP A 27 -3.33 -6.07 8.13
CA ASP A 27 -4.39 -5.92 7.15
C ASP A 27 -5.44 -7.00 7.37
N PHE A 28 -6.70 -6.59 7.53
CA PHE A 28 -7.79 -7.54 7.62
C PHE A 28 -8.05 -8.12 6.23
N ILE A 29 -7.67 -9.37 6.04
CA ILE A 29 -8.02 -10.15 4.86
C ILE A 29 -9.13 -11.11 5.26
N SER A 30 -10.33 -10.88 4.73
CA SER A 30 -11.55 -11.67 5.01
C SER A 30 -11.51 -13.04 4.33
N LEU A 31 -10.46 -13.81 4.57
CA LEU A 31 -10.34 -15.17 4.04
C LEU A 31 -10.52 -16.15 5.20
N THR A 32 -11.59 -16.93 5.11
CA THR A 32 -11.92 -17.99 6.07
C THR A 32 -11.07 -19.25 5.84
N GLY A 33 -10.25 -19.27 4.79
CA GLY A 33 -9.59 -20.47 4.27
C GLY A 33 -10.46 -21.21 3.25
N ALA A 34 -11.72 -20.82 3.06
CA ALA A 34 -12.62 -21.47 2.11
C ALA A 34 -12.13 -21.39 0.65
N GLU A 35 -11.33 -20.39 0.30
CA GLU A 35 -10.72 -20.26 -1.02
C GLU A 35 -9.68 -21.36 -1.34
N THR A 36 -9.24 -22.12 -0.32
CA THR A 36 -8.34 -23.27 -0.48
C THR A 36 -9.09 -24.60 -0.46
N ALA A 37 -10.43 -24.60 -0.46
CA ALA A 37 -11.20 -25.83 -0.46
C ALA A 37 -10.97 -26.67 -1.74
N PRO A 38 -11.03 -28.01 -1.64
CA PRO A 38 -10.91 -28.90 -2.80
C PRO A 38 -12.03 -28.65 -3.82
N ASN A 39 -13.22 -28.30 -3.34
CA ASN A 39 -14.37 -27.96 -4.16
C ASN A 39 -14.77 -26.50 -3.95
N ILE A 40 -15.12 -25.79 -5.03
CA ILE A 40 -15.49 -24.37 -4.98
C ILE A 40 -16.77 -24.11 -5.77
N ALA A 41 -17.77 -23.50 -5.12
CA ALA A 41 -19.01 -23.05 -5.74
C ALA A 41 -19.01 -21.52 -5.95
N GLU A 42 -19.26 -21.07 -7.17
CA GLU A 42 -19.56 -19.68 -7.49
C GLU A 42 -21.05 -19.60 -7.82
N ILE A 43 -21.82 -18.89 -6.98
CA ILE A 43 -23.27 -18.81 -7.06
C ILE A 43 -23.67 -17.40 -7.54
N GLU A 44 -24.27 -17.31 -8.71
CA GLU A 44 -24.65 -16.04 -9.32
C GLU A 44 -26.17 -15.97 -9.51
N ILE A 45 -26.79 -14.97 -8.89
CA ILE A 45 -28.21 -14.67 -9.08
C ILE A 45 -28.29 -13.65 -10.21
N LEU A 46 -28.93 -14.07 -11.29
CA LEU A 46 -29.17 -13.26 -12.49
C LEU A 46 -30.67 -13.00 -12.63
N ASN A 47 -31.06 -12.13 -13.58
CA ASN A 47 -32.42 -11.60 -13.70
C ASN A 47 -33.55 -12.64 -13.64
N ASN A 48 -33.33 -13.87 -14.10
CA ASN A 48 -34.33 -14.94 -14.13
C ASN A 48 -33.82 -16.32 -13.73
N HIS A 49 -32.54 -16.47 -13.42
CA HIS A 49 -31.94 -17.76 -13.11
C HIS A 49 -30.83 -17.63 -12.07
N LEU A 50 -30.60 -18.74 -11.36
CA LEU A 50 -29.45 -18.95 -10.49
C LEU A 50 -28.43 -19.76 -11.27
N HIS A 51 -27.25 -19.22 -11.48
CA HIS A 51 -26.14 -19.93 -12.07
C HIS A 51 -25.22 -20.44 -10.95
N ILE A 52 -24.92 -21.73 -10.93
CA ILE A 52 -23.96 -22.32 -10.00
C ILE A 52 -22.82 -22.94 -10.82
N SER A 53 -21.62 -22.38 -10.67
CA SER A 53 -20.40 -22.96 -11.24
C SER A 53 -19.63 -23.68 -10.14
N LEU A 54 -19.45 -24.98 -10.27
CA LEU A 54 -18.82 -25.83 -9.27
C LEU A 54 -17.54 -26.45 -9.80
N GLU A 55 -16.41 -26.09 -9.21
CA GLU A 55 -15.15 -26.80 -9.35
C GLU A 55 -15.15 -28.00 -8.38
N ILE A 56 -15.04 -29.21 -8.91
CA ILE A 56 -15.09 -30.46 -8.15
C ILE A 56 -13.76 -31.19 -8.29
N SER A 57 -13.16 -31.57 -7.17
CA SER A 57 -11.99 -32.44 -7.18
C SER A 57 -12.37 -33.85 -7.63
N ALA A 58 -11.50 -34.51 -8.39
CA ALA A 58 -11.75 -35.88 -8.83
C ALA A 58 -11.94 -36.86 -7.65
N ALA A 59 -11.33 -36.57 -6.49
CA ALA A 59 -11.48 -37.39 -5.29
C ALA A 59 -12.89 -37.33 -4.69
N ASP A 60 -13.58 -36.19 -4.84
CA ASP A 60 -14.89 -35.93 -4.23
C ASP A 60 -16.05 -36.14 -5.20
N ALA A 61 -15.76 -36.47 -6.47
CA ALA A 61 -16.76 -36.61 -7.52
C ALA A 61 -17.84 -37.66 -7.20
N GLY A 62 -17.48 -38.75 -6.49
CA GLY A 62 -18.43 -39.76 -6.04
C GLY A 62 -19.48 -39.23 -5.05
N THR A 63 -19.17 -38.17 -4.30
CA THR A 63 -20.14 -37.52 -3.40
C THR A 63 -21.11 -36.62 -4.17
N PHE A 64 -20.65 -35.99 -5.26
CA PHE A 64 -21.51 -35.16 -6.11
C PHE A 64 -22.39 -35.98 -7.06
N TRP A 65 -21.91 -37.15 -7.48
CA TRP A 65 -22.64 -38.11 -8.29
C TRP A 65 -22.54 -39.53 -7.68
N PRO A 66 -23.41 -39.86 -6.71
CA PRO A 66 -23.36 -41.14 -5.99
C PRO A 66 -23.50 -42.39 -6.88
N GLU A 67 -24.16 -42.25 -8.03
CA GLU A 67 -24.37 -43.36 -8.98
C GLU A 67 -23.17 -43.63 -9.90
N LEU A 68 -22.10 -42.82 -9.83
CA LEU A 68 -20.93 -43.05 -10.67
C LEU A 68 -20.15 -44.28 -10.22
N PRO A 69 -19.74 -45.16 -11.16
CA PRO A 69 -18.82 -46.24 -10.83
C PRO A 69 -17.47 -45.66 -10.40
N SER A 70 -16.86 -46.27 -9.39
CA SER A 70 -15.53 -45.87 -8.91
C SER A 70 -14.48 -46.02 -10.02
N THR A 71 -13.96 -44.90 -10.52
CA THR A 71 -12.83 -44.84 -11.46
C THR A 71 -11.82 -43.79 -11.00
N LYS A 72 -10.54 -44.00 -11.35
CA LYS A 72 -9.46 -43.03 -11.09
C LYS A 72 -9.28 -42.02 -12.22
N SER A 73 -9.92 -42.25 -13.38
CA SER A 73 -9.76 -41.39 -14.56
C SER A 73 -10.75 -40.24 -14.52
N ILE A 74 -10.26 -39.02 -14.31
CA ILE A 74 -11.10 -37.80 -14.33
C ILE A 74 -11.87 -37.63 -15.66
N TYR A 75 -11.31 -38.10 -16.78
CA TYR A 75 -11.96 -38.11 -18.09
C TYR A 75 -13.17 -39.05 -18.14
N GLU A 76 -13.06 -40.21 -17.50
CA GLU A 76 -14.19 -41.13 -17.40
C GLU A 76 -15.27 -40.60 -16.48
N ILE A 77 -14.89 -40.03 -15.32
CA ILE A 77 -15.83 -39.39 -14.39
C ILE A 77 -16.62 -38.30 -15.12
N ALA A 78 -15.93 -37.36 -15.77
CA ALA A 78 -16.59 -36.26 -16.48
C ALA A 78 -17.52 -36.75 -17.59
N ARG A 79 -17.12 -37.76 -18.36
CA ARG A 79 -17.94 -38.36 -19.43
C ARG A 79 -19.21 -39.04 -18.88
N LEU A 80 -19.09 -39.77 -17.77
CA LEU A 80 -20.23 -40.46 -17.16
C LEU A 80 -21.17 -39.46 -16.48
N ALA A 81 -20.61 -38.46 -15.81
CA ALA A 81 -21.36 -37.39 -15.15
C ALA A 81 -22.25 -36.60 -16.12
N GLN A 82 -21.82 -36.41 -17.38
CA GLN A 82 -22.64 -35.78 -18.44
C GLN A 82 -23.95 -36.52 -18.73
N THR A 83 -24.02 -37.82 -18.45
CA THR A 83 -25.21 -38.64 -18.71
C THR A 83 -26.11 -38.81 -17.49
N GLN A 84 -25.65 -38.34 -16.32
CA GLN A 84 -26.36 -38.47 -15.06
C GLN A 84 -27.34 -37.30 -14.86
N LYS A 85 -28.52 -37.61 -14.31
CA LYS A 85 -29.54 -36.62 -13.98
C LYS A 85 -29.46 -36.18 -12.52
N GLU A 86 -29.10 -37.09 -11.63
CA GLU A 86 -28.97 -36.78 -10.21
C GLU A 86 -27.63 -36.11 -9.91
N PHE A 87 -27.69 -35.00 -9.20
CA PHE A 87 -26.56 -34.22 -8.73
C PHE A 87 -26.82 -33.78 -7.30
N ALA A 88 -25.83 -33.93 -6.42
CA ALA A 88 -26.05 -33.79 -4.99
C ALA A 88 -26.08 -32.34 -4.48
N ILE A 89 -25.78 -31.33 -5.31
CA ILE A 89 -26.15 -29.93 -4.97
C ILE A 89 -27.59 -29.69 -5.40
N GLU A 90 -28.40 -29.25 -4.45
CA GLU A 90 -29.83 -29.04 -4.64
C GLU A 90 -30.22 -27.60 -4.30
N VAL A 91 -31.24 -27.10 -4.99
CA VAL A 91 -31.84 -25.79 -4.75
C VAL A 91 -33.32 -25.99 -4.46
N TYR A 92 -33.80 -25.44 -3.34
CA TYR A 92 -35.19 -25.53 -2.92
C TYR A 92 -35.85 -24.16 -2.94
N SER A 93 -37.12 -24.13 -3.32
CA SER A 93 -38.06 -23.05 -3.02
C SER A 93 -39.01 -23.49 -1.90
N PRO A 94 -39.86 -22.59 -1.39
CA PRO A 94 -40.96 -22.97 -0.49
C PRO A 94 -41.90 -24.04 -1.08
N ASP A 95 -41.96 -24.15 -2.41
CA ASP A 95 -42.83 -25.10 -3.13
C ASP A 95 -42.15 -26.45 -3.40
N GLY A 96 -40.85 -26.58 -3.11
CA GLY A 96 -40.09 -27.83 -3.27
C GLY A 96 -38.78 -27.67 -4.03
N LYS A 97 -38.21 -28.81 -4.45
CA LYS A 97 -36.94 -28.87 -5.20
C LYS A 97 -37.10 -28.24 -6.58
N ILE A 98 -36.12 -27.43 -6.98
CA ILE A 98 -36.03 -26.83 -8.31
C ILE A 98 -35.02 -27.64 -9.12
N GLU A 99 -35.45 -28.15 -10.27
CA GLU A 99 -34.57 -28.84 -11.21
C GLU A 99 -33.83 -27.83 -12.10
N PRO A 100 -32.54 -28.06 -12.41
CA PRO A 100 -31.79 -27.19 -13.31
C PRO A 100 -32.33 -27.29 -14.74
N THR A 101 -32.49 -26.15 -15.41
CA THR A 101 -32.84 -26.08 -16.84
C THR A 101 -31.67 -26.40 -17.75
N THR A 102 -30.44 -26.23 -17.27
CA THR A 102 -29.23 -26.50 -18.04
C THR A 102 -28.15 -27.02 -17.11
N THR A 103 -27.49 -28.10 -17.55
CA THR A 103 -26.36 -28.72 -16.86
C THR A 103 -25.24 -28.93 -17.88
N SER A 104 -24.06 -28.38 -17.61
CA SER A 104 -22.87 -28.57 -18.44
C SER A 104 -21.72 -29.07 -17.57
N ILE A 105 -21.14 -30.21 -17.94
CA ILE A 105 -20.06 -30.85 -17.20
C ILE A 105 -18.86 -31.02 -18.13
N ARG A 106 -17.70 -30.52 -17.71
CA ARG A 106 -16.46 -30.63 -18.49
C ARG A 106 -15.24 -30.68 -17.58
N ILE A 107 -14.11 -31.08 -18.14
CA ILE A 107 -12.82 -30.91 -17.47
C ILE A 107 -12.34 -29.46 -17.65
N ALA A 108 -11.73 -28.92 -16.61
CA ALA A 108 -11.09 -27.61 -16.65
C ALA A 108 -9.83 -27.59 -15.78
N GLU A 109 -9.02 -26.55 -15.97
CA GLU A 109 -7.98 -26.20 -15.00
C GLU A 109 -8.60 -25.44 -13.83
N ARG A 110 -8.10 -25.71 -12.63
CA ARG A 110 -8.50 -25.01 -11.41
C ARG A 110 -8.15 -23.52 -11.54
N LYS A 111 -9.10 -22.63 -11.22
CA LYS A 111 -8.83 -21.20 -11.25
C LYS A 111 -7.72 -20.86 -10.22
N PRO A 112 -6.68 -20.10 -10.59
CA PRO A 112 -5.68 -19.68 -9.64
C PRO A 112 -6.31 -18.73 -8.62
N ARG A 113 -6.12 -19.01 -7.34
CA ARG A 113 -6.58 -18.17 -6.23
C ARG A 113 -5.39 -17.73 -5.40
N ASN A 114 -5.43 -16.51 -4.89
CA ASN A 114 -4.43 -16.00 -3.97
C ASN A 114 -5.00 -16.05 -2.56
N SER A 115 -4.34 -16.79 -1.67
CA SER A 115 -4.61 -16.79 -0.24
C SER A 115 -3.30 -16.49 0.49
N PRO A 116 -3.24 -15.43 1.30
CA PRO A 116 -2.04 -15.07 2.06
C PRO A 116 -1.78 -16.05 3.20
N PHE A 117 -2.80 -16.80 3.63
CA PHE A 117 -2.75 -17.75 4.74
C PHE A 117 -2.72 -19.22 4.31
N ALA A 118 -2.91 -19.54 3.03
CA ALA A 118 -2.80 -20.93 2.55
C ALA A 118 -1.51 -21.61 3.05
N GLY A 119 -1.67 -22.76 3.69
CA GLY A 119 -0.57 -23.55 4.27
C GLY A 119 0.04 -23.02 5.57
N LYS A 120 -0.33 -21.80 5.98
CA LYS A 120 0.21 -21.10 7.16
C LYS A 120 -0.70 -21.28 8.36
N THR A 121 -0.13 -21.08 9.54
CA THR A 121 -0.92 -20.98 10.78
C THR A 121 -1.41 -19.55 10.94
N ASP A 122 -2.73 -19.35 11.07
CA ASP A 122 -3.30 -18.05 11.38
C ASP A 122 -2.77 -17.62 12.76
N PRO A 123 -2.01 -16.50 12.85
CA PRO A 123 -1.39 -16.07 14.10
C PRO A 123 -2.41 -15.65 15.16
N ARG A 124 -3.66 -15.38 14.79
CA ARG A 124 -4.72 -14.95 15.73
C ARG A 124 -5.46 -16.14 16.34
N THR A 125 -5.73 -17.16 15.53
CA THR A 125 -6.52 -18.32 15.95
C THR A 125 -5.66 -19.53 16.32
N GLY A 126 -4.39 -19.55 15.88
CA GLY A 126 -3.50 -20.70 16.05
C GLY A 126 -3.83 -21.88 15.15
N VAL A 127 -4.84 -21.75 14.28
CA VAL A 127 -5.29 -22.82 13.37
C VAL A 127 -4.46 -22.81 12.10
N ARG A 128 -3.96 -23.98 11.69
CA ARG A 128 -3.29 -24.15 10.39
C ARG A 128 -4.32 -24.18 9.28
N MET A 129 -4.24 -23.20 8.37
CA MET A 129 -5.08 -23.17 7.19
C MET A 129 -4.60 -24.23 6.19
N PRO A 130 -5.52 -24.88 5.45
CA PRO A 130 -5.14 -25.85 4.43
C PRO A 130 -4.23 -25.23 3.36
N ASP A 131 -3.35 -26.05 2.79
CA ASP A 131 -2.65 -25.72 1.56
C ASP A 131 -3.63 -25.72 0.38
N PHE A 132 -3.26 -25.08 -0.73
CA PHE A 132 -4.04 -25.22 -1.95
C PHE A 132 -4.09 -26.69 -2.39
N PRO A 133 -5.22 -27.15 -2.94
CA PRO A 133 -5.33 -28.48 -3.50
C PRO A 133 -4.25 -28.71 -4.58
N SER A 134 -3.59 -29.87 -4.52
CA SER A 134 -2.51 -30.20 -5.47
C SER A 134 -3.01 -30.54 -6.87
N ASP A 135 -4.31 -30.83 -7.02
CA ASP A 135 -4.96 -31.15 -8.28
C ASP A 135 -5.16 -29.88 -9.13
N LYS A 136 -4.42 -29.82 -10.25
CA LYS A 136 -4.53 -28.73 -11.24
C LYS A 136 -5.76 -28.88 -12.13
N THR A 137 -6.25 -30.10 -12.28
CA THR A 137 -7.35 -30.46 -13.18
C THR A 137 -8.55 -30.86 -12.36
N ILE A 138 -9.70 -30.23 -12.65
CA ILE A 138 -10.95 -30.41 -11.91
C ILE A 138 -12.08 -30.77 -12.88
N ILE A 139 -13.19 -31.23 -12.33
CA ILE A 139 -14.46 -31.33 -13.06
C ILE A 139 -15.23 -30.05 -12.79
N LEU A 140 -15.57 -29.31 -13.84
CA LEU A 140 -16.38 -28.11 -13.78
C LEU A 140 -17.83 -28.47 -14.14
N ALA A 141 -18.74 -28.30 -13.20
CA ALA A 141 -20.17 -28.43 -13.40
C ALA A 141 -20.83 -27.04 -13.36
N ASN A 142 -21.52 -26.66 -14.43
CA ASN A 142 -22.31 -25.44 -14.49
C ASN A 142 -23.79 -25.80 -14.52
N LEU A 143 -24.55 -25.24 -13.60
CA LEU A 143 -25.98 -25.48 -13.41
C LEU A 143 -26.74 -24.18 -13.51
N GLU A 144 -27.89 -24.18 -14.18
CA GLU A 144 -28.80 -23.04 -14.24
C GLU A 144 -30.17 -23.43 -13.71
N PHE A 145 -30.65 -22.75 -12.68
CA PHE A 145 -31.95 -22.99 -12.07
C PHE A 145 -32.93 -21.84 -12.37
N PRO A 146 -34.17 -22.12 -12.80
CA PRO A 146 -35.16 -21.09 -13.06
C PRO A 146 -35.75 -20.56 -11.74
N ILE A 147 -35.38 -19.35 -11.34
CA ILE A 147 -35.77 -18.77 -10.04
C ILE A 147 -36.60 -17.48 -10.16
N LYS A 148 -37.06 -17.15 -11.37
CA LYS A 148 -37.78 -15.90 -11.64
C LYS A 148 -38.97 -15.71 -10.68
N GLY A 149 -38.94 -14.62 -9.92
CA GLY A 149 -40.01 -14.25 -9.00
C GLY A 149 -39.93 -14.91 -7.61
N LEU A 150 -39.02 -15.86 -7.41
CA LEU A 150 -38.79 -16.49 -6.11
C LEU A 150 -37.99 -15.53 -5.20
N THR A 151 -38.42 -15.38 -3.96
CA THR A 151 -37.79 -14.48 -2.98
C THR A 151 -37.05 -15.22 -1.88
N ASN A 152 -37.34 -16.50 -1.68
CA ASN A 152 -36.67 -17.36 -0.72
C ASN A 152 -36.22 -18.61 -1.47
N LEU A 153 -34.94 -18.92 -1.32
CA LEU A 153 -34.34 -20.15 -1.81
C LEU A 153 -33.55 -20.79 -0.66
N GLU A 154 -33.26 -22.07 -0.78
CA GLU A 154 -32.31 -22.75 0.09
C GLU A 154 -31.34 -23.51 -0.79
N ILE A 155 -30.04 -23.31 -0.54
CA ILE A 155 -28.97 -23.97 -1.29
C ILE A 155 -28.42 -25.08 -0.41
N ARG A 156 -28.49 -26.32 -0.88
CA ARG A 156 -28.07 -27.50 -0.13
C ARG A 156 -26.84 -28.14 -0.79
N PRO A 157 -25.70 -28.21 -0.09
CA PRO A 157 -24.59 -29.05 -0.52
C PRO A 157 -24.95 -30.54 -0.35
N PRO A 158 -24.11 -31.48 -0.82
CA PRO A 158 -24.27 -32.89 -0.48
C PRO A 158 -24.16 -33.07 1.04
N LEU A 159 -25.24 -33.51 1.69
CA LEU A 159 -25.32 -33.61 3.15
C LEU A 159 -25.07 -35.05 3.63
N ASP A 160 -24.40 -35.18 4.76
CA ASP A 160 -24.30 -36.42 5.52
C ASP A 160 -25.53 -36.63 6.43
N THR A 161 -25.49 -37.69 7.25
CA THR A 161 -26.58 -38.04 8.17
C THR A 161 -26.84 -37.00 9.25
N ASP A 162 -25.85 -36.15 9.54
CA ASP A 162 -25.91 -35.13 10.59
C ASP A 162 -26.39 -33.77 10.03
N GLY A 163 -26.69 -33.71 8.72
CA GLY A 163 -27.12 -32.49 8.04
C GLY A 163 -25.95 -31.54 7.74
N THR A 164 -24.72 -32.04 7.76
CA THR A 164 -23.52 -31.27 7.43
C THR A 164 -22.97 -31.67 6.07
N ALA A 165 -22.20 -30.80 5.43
CA ALA A 165 -21.65 -31.08 4.10
C ALA A 165 -20.69 -32.28 4.15
N SER A 166 -21.00 -33.31 3.36
CA SER A 166 -20.19 -34.55 3.24
C SER A 166 -18.80 -34.30 2.66
N VAL A 167 -18.60 -33.16 1.99
CA VAL A 167 -17.34 -32.73 1.40
C VAL A 167 -17.13 -31.24 1.68
N THR A 168 -15.87 -30.82 1.73
CA THR A 168 -15.54 -29.41 1.94
C THR A 168 -15.79 -28.62 0.66
N ILE A 169 -16.72 -27.65 0.74
CA ILE A 169 -17.06 -26.75 -0.36
C ILE A 169 -16.85 -25.31 0.12
N GLY A 170 -15.87 -24.63 -0.47
CA GLY A 170 -15.81 -23.17 -0.37
C GLY A 170 -16.80 -22.55 -1.36
N PHE A 171 -17.38 -21.40 -1.06
CA PHE A 171 -18.26 -20.72 -1.98
C PHE A 171 -18.17 -19.21 -1.90
N THR A 172 -18.60 -18.58 -2.98
CA THR A 172 -18.89 -17.13 -3.06
C THR A 172 -20.25 -16.96 -3.70
N SER A 173 -20.93 -15.84 -3.46
CA SER A 173 -22.17 -15.56 -4.16
C SER A 173 -22.35 -14.08 -4.50
N GLN A 174 -23.09 -13.80 -5.57
CA GLN A 174 -23.40 -12.46 -6.03
C GLN A 174 -24.81 -12.36 -6.62
N HIS A 175 -25.41 -11.17 -6.57
CA HIS A 175 -26.65 -10.81 -7.25
C HIS A 175 -26.39 -9.66 -8.22
N GLY A 176 -26.43 -9.96 -9.53
CA GLY A 176 -25.81 -9.06 -10.52
C GLY A 176 -24.32 -8.87 -10.19
N HIS A 177 -23.88 -7.62 -10.09
CA HIS A 177 -22.51 -7.26 -9.67
C HIS A 177 -22.38 -7.00 -8.16
N THR A 178 -23.44 -7.21 -7.35
CA THR A 178 -23.36 -7.04 -5.89
C THR A 178 -22.91 -8.35 -5.25
N PRO A 179 -21.76 -8.41 -4.57
CA PRO A 179 -21.41 -9.58 -3.75
C PRO A 179 -22.46 -9.78 -2.65
N VAL A 180 -22.91 -11.01 -2.46
CA VAL A 180 -23.83 -11.42 -1.38
C VAL A 180 -23.04 -12.14 -0.28
N SER A 181 -22.09 -13.00 -0.66
CA SER A 181 -21.16 -13.70 0.23
C SER A 181 -19.74 -13.64 -0.35
N SER A 182 -18.75 -13.42 0.52
CA SER A 182 -17.33 -13.57 0.20
C SER A 182 -16.92 -15.05 0.29
N PHE A 183 -15.62 -15.39 0.34
CA PHE A 183 -15.21 -16.79 0.50
C PHE A 183 -15.59 -17.33 1.89
N HIS A 184 -16.58 -18.22 1.92
CA HIS A 184 -17.05 -18.95 3.11
C HIS A 184 -17.23 -20.44 2.79
N TYR A 185 -17.35 -21.29 3.81
CA TYR A 185 -17.68 -22.70 3.63
C TYR A 185 -19.19 -22.89 3.52
N LEU A 186 -19.65 -23.65 2.52
CA LEU A 186 -21.03 -24.11 2.39
C LEU A 186 -21.17 -25.43 3.16
N SER A 187 -21.26 -25.33 4.49
CA SER A 187 -21.18 -26.47 5.39
C SER A 187 -22.52 -27.15 5.70
N GLN A 188 -23.64 -26.53 5.30
CA GLN A 188 -25.00 -26.98 5.59
C GLN A 188 -25.96 -26.37 4.55
N ALA A 189 -27.25 -26.69 4.67
CA ALA A 189 -28.29 -25.98 3.93
C ALA A 189 -28.33 -24.51 4.34
N GLU A 190 -28.22 -23.60 3.36
CA GLU A 190 -28.17 -22.16 3.62
C GLU A 190 -29.36 -21.43 2.96
N PRO A 191 -30.33 -20.93 3.76
CA PRO A 191 -31.43 -20.12 3.27
C PRO A 191 -30.96 -18.76 2.75
N LEU A 192 -31.42 -18.41 1.56
CA LEU A 192 -31.09 -17.20 0.81
C LEU A 192 -32.37 -16.40 0.52
N LYS A 193 -32.39 -15.15 0.97
CA LYS A 193 -33.45 -14.20 0.66
C LYS A 193 -33.02 -13.28 -0.48
N ILE A 194 -33.77 -13.28 -1.57
CA ILE A 194 -33.52 -12.47 -2.77
C ILE A 194 -34.37 -11.20 -2.75
N ASP A 195 -33.73 -10.05 -2.91
CA ASP A 195 -34.40 -8.77 -3.18
C ASP A 195 -34.26 -8.39 -4.66
N TRP A 196 -35.32 -8.61 -5.43
CA TRP A 196 -35.40 -8.27 -6.86
C TRP A 196 -35.50 -6.76 -7.13
N LYS A 197 -35.73 -5.93 -6.12
CA LYS A 197 -35.79 -4.47 -6.28
C LYS A 197 -34.42 -3.84 -6.10
N ASP A 198 -33.61 -4.38 -5.20
CA ASP A 198 -32.28 -3.87 -4.86
C ASP A 198 -31.34 -5.03 -4.48
N PRO A 199 -30.37 -5.42 -5.34
CA PRO A 199 -29.52 -6.58 -5.11
C PRO A 199 -28.67 -6.47 -3.84
N TRP A 200 -28.44 -5.26 -3.33
CA TRP A 200 -27.73 -5.05 -2.06
C TRP A 200 -28.45 -5.65 -0.85
N ASN A 201 -29.78 -5.80 -0.89
CA ASN A 201 -30.52 -6.37 0.24
C ASN A 201 -30.66 -7.90 0.14
N THR A 202 -30.17 -8.52 -0.94
CA THR A 202 -30.05 -9.97 -1.01
C THR A 202 -29.04 -10.45 0.03
N GLN A 203 -29.43 -11.45 0.81
CA GLN A 203 -28.64 -11.94 1.93
C GLN A 203 -29.06 -13.37 2.31
N PHE A 204 -28.11 -14.12 2.88
CA PHE A 204 -28.39 -15.34 3.62
C PHE A 204 -29.00 -15.04 4.98
N GLU A 205 -29.79 -15.96 5.51
CA GLU A 205 -30.26 -15.87 6.90
C GLU A 205 -29.09 -16.01 7.89
N ASN A 206 -28.11 -16.86 7.56
CA ASN A 206 -26.88 -16.98 8.31
C ASN A 206 -26.02 -15.71 8.16
N GLN A 207 -25.95 -14.92 9.22
CA GLN A 207 -25.19 -13.68 9.22
C GLN A 207 -23.68 -13.89 9.13
N ASN A 208 -23.14 -15.09 9.36
CA ASN A 208 -21.69 -15.30 9.33
C ASN A 208 -21.13 -15.48 7.91
N ILE A 209 -21.98 -15.81 6.93
CA ILE A 209 -21.59 -16.03 5.54
C ILE A 209 -21.95 -14.86 4.62
N ASN A 210 -22.69 -13.87 5.11
CA ASN A 210 -22.97 -12.67 4.32
C ASN A 210 -21.69 -11.83 4.11
N ARG A 211 -21.65 -11.06 3.03
CA ARG A 211 -20.53 -10.15 2.67
C ARG A 211 -20.04 -9.35 3.86
N HIS A 212 -18.74 -9.09 3.95
CA HIS A 212 -18.19 -8.26 5.04
C HIS A 212 -18.66 -6.79 4.94
N ASN A 213 -18.69 -6.24 3.72
CA ASN A 213 -19.07 -4.85 3.45
C ASN A 213 -20.60 -4.68 3.34
N ARG A 214 -21.31 -4.77 4.47
CA ARG A 214 -22.79 -4.67 4.51
C ARG A 214 -23.31 -3.24 4.61
N HIS A 215 -22.52 -2.38 5.26
CA HIS A 215 -22.94 -1.02 5.56
C HIS A 215 -23.00 -0.18 4.26
N PRO A 216 -24.13 0.48 3.99
CA PRO A 216 -24.32 1.29 2.78
C PRO A 216 -23.52 2.60 2.83
N LEU A 217 -23.11 3.03 4.03
CA LEU A 217 -22.37 4.25 4.30
C LEU A 217 -21.21 3.97 5.25
N ARG A 218 -20.00 4.43 4.91
CA ARG A 218 -18.78 4.32 5.73
C ARG A 218 -17.96 5.59 5.63
N SER A 219 -17.18 5.86 6.67
CA SER A 219 -16.22 6.97 6.68
C SER A 219 -14.81 6.50 6.98
N PHE A 220 -13.81 7.20 6.44
CA PHE A 220 -12.40 6.94 6.69
C PHE A 220 -11.67 8.26 6.90
N LEU A 221 -10.87 8.34 7.95
CA LEU A 221 -10.03 9.50 8.25
C LEU A 221 -8.57 9.06 8.23
N TYR A 222 -7.80 9.51 7.25
CA TYR A 222 -6.37 9.27 7.18
C TYR A 222 -5.63 10.53 7.62
N VAL A 223 -4.81 10.40 8.66
CA VAL A 223 -3.93 11.45 9.16
C VAL A 223 -2.51 11.07 8.74
N GLU A 224 -2.07 11.63 7.62
CA GLU A 224 -0.76 11.36 7.01
C GLU A 224 0.22 12.52 7.29
N PRO A 225 1.54 12.34 7.10
CA PRO A 225 2.54 13.33 7.48
C PRO A 225 2.35 14.73 6.86
N ARG A 226 1.85 14.81 5.62
CA ARG A 226 1.71 16.04 4.83
C ARG A 226 0.26 16.34 4.40
N GLN A 227 -0.67 15.46 4.73
CA GLN A 227 -2.08 15.65 4.41
C GLN A 227 -3.00 14.94 5.40
N ILE A 228 -4.17 15.50 5.61
CA ILE A 228 -5.32 14.80 6.16
C ILE A 228 -6.28 14.53 5.02
N ARG A 229 -6.86 13.33 5.02
CA ARG A 229 -7.80 12.91 4.00
C ARG A 229 -9.03 12.31 4.66
N HIS A 230 -10.19 12.86 4.33
CA HIS A 230 -11.48 12.32 4.72
C HIS A 230 -12.12 11.64 3.51
N GLU A 231 -12.46 10.37 3.65
CA GLU A 231 -13.14 9.60 2.61
C GLU A 231 -14.50 9.14 3.11
N ILE A 232 -15.47 9.17 2.20
CA ILE A 232 -16.84 8.75 2.41
C ILE A 232 -17.19 7.76 1.32
N LEU A 233 -17.62 6.57 1.72
CA LEU A 233 -18.13 5.57 0.80
C LEU A 233 -19.63 5.44 1.01
N LEU A 234 -20.41 5.68 -0.03
CA LEU A 234 -21.88 5.66 0.03
C LEU A 234 -22.50 4.97 -1.19
N ARG A 235 -23.76 4.56 -1.08
CA ARG A 235 -24.52 4.07 -2.25
C ARG A 235 -25.18 5.24 -2.98
N PRO A 236 -25.36 5.15 -4.32
CA PRO A 236 -26.17 6.12 -5.05
C PRO A 236 -27.59 6.22 -4.52
N ARG A 237 -28.16 5.13 -3.99
CA ARG A 237 -29.48 5.13 -3.34
C ARG A 237 -29.60 6.22 -2.28
N ASP A 238 -28.61 6.31 -1.40
CA ASP A 238 -28.62 7.24 -0.26
C ASP A 238 -28.45 8.69 -0.73
N LEU A 239 -27.52 8.93 -1.66
CA LEU A 239 -27.32 10.25 -2.28
C LEU A 239 -28.59 10.78 -2.96
N LEU A 240 -29.25 9.91 -3.73
CA LEU A 240 -30.45 10.26 -4.47
C LEU A 240 -31.63 10.48 -3.53
N GLN A 241 -31.73 9.70 -2.44
CA GLN A 241 -32.70 9.95 -1.39
C GLN A 241 -32.49 11.31 -0.72
N TRP A 242 -31.26 11.70 -0.38
CA TRP A 242 -30.98 13.01 0.22
C TRP A 242 -31.19 14.20 -0.72
N THR A 243 -31.30 13.96 -2.03
CA THR A 243 -31.47 14.98 -3.06
C THR A 243 -32.83 14.90 -3.77
N ASP A 244 -33.78 14.16 -3.19
CA ASP A 244 -35.15 13.97 -3.69
C ASP A 244 -35.22 13.42 -5.12
N GLN A 245 -34.25 12.58 -5.51
CA GLN A 245 -34.18 11.93 -6.81
C GLN A 245 -34.59 10.46 -6.73
N SER A 246 -35.18 9.94 -7.81
CA SER A 246 -35.55 8.53 -7.88
C SER A 246 -34.34 7.63 -8.08
N PHE A 247 -34.40 6.44 -7.47
CA PHE A 247 -33.38 5.39 -7.57
C PHE A 247 -33.98 4.12 -8.18
N ASN A 248 -33.30 3.58 -9.18
CA ASN A 248 -33.58 2.26 -9.75
C ASN A 248 -32.26 1.45 -9.72
N ALA A 249 -32.24 0.37 -8.93
CA ALA A 249 -31.04 -0.41 -8.71
C ALA A 249 -30.52 -1.11 -9.98
N TRP A 250 -31.40 -1.45 -10.92
CA TRP A 250 -31.04 -2.18 -12.15
C TRP A 250 -30.71 -1.26 -13.32
N GLN A 251 -30.81 0.06 -13.13
CA GLN A 251 -30.43 1.01 -14.17
C GLN A 251 -28.91 0.92 -14.40
N PRO A 252 -28.41 0.76 -15.64
CA PRO A 252 -26.99 0.77 -15.91
C PRO A 252 -26.38 2.17 -15.78
N LEU A 253 -25.14 2.24 -15.30
CA LEU A 253 -24.36 3.47 -15.19
C LEU A 253 -23.86 3.91 -16.58
N THR A 254 -24.64 4.76 -17.25
CA THR A 254 -24.22 5.41 -18.50
C THR A 254 -23.25 6.57 -18.23
N ILE A 255 -22.43 6.98 -19.22
CA ILE A 255 -21.52 8.14 -19.11
C ILE A 255 -22.25 9.40 -18.65
N LYS A 256 -23.43 9.66 -19.22
CA LYS A 256 -24.27 10.81 -18.84
C LYS A 256 -24.68 10.71 -17.35
N ARG A 257 -25.12 9.54 -16.91
CA ARG A 257 -25.55 9.34 -15.52
C ARG A 257 -24.38 9.41 -14.54
N ARG A 258 -23.21 8.88 -14.92
CA ARG A 258 -21.95 9.00 -14.17
C ARG A 258 -21.61 10.47 -13.89
N LYS A 259 -21.58 11.30 -14.94
CA LYS A 259 -21.34 12.75 -14.79
C LYS A 259 -22.37 13.43 -13.89
N GLN A 260 -23.66 13.12 -14.06
CA GLN A 260 -24.72 13.67 -13.21
C GLN A 260 -24.57 13.28 -11.73
N LEU A 261 -24.24 12.02 -11.46
CA LEU A 261 -24.02 11.53 -10.09
C LEU A 261 -22.78 12.18 -9.47
N GLN A 262 -21.71 12.33 -10.25
CA GLN A 262 -20.52 13.04 -9.81
C GLN A 262 -20.84 14.48 -9.40
N GLU A 263 -21.49 15.25 -10.28
CA GLU A 263 -21.89 16.64 -9.98
C GLU A 263 -22.84 16.71 -8.78
N THR A 264 -23.76 15.75 -8.63
CA THR A 264 -24.68 15.67 -7.50
C THR A 264 -23.94 15.39 -6.19
N ALA A 265 -23.01 14.41 -6.20
CA ALA A 265 -22.21 14.03 -5.04
C ALA A 265 -21.32 15.20 -4.59
N GLU A 266 -20.56 15.80 -5.52
CA GLU A 266 -19.69 16.94 -5.24
C GLU A 266 -20.46 18.11 -4.64
N LYS A 267 -21.58 18.50 -5.27
CA LYS A 267 -22.41 19.61 -4.77
C LYS A 267 -23.02 19.31 -3.41
N PHE A 268 -23.50 18.08 -3.20
CA PHE A 268 -24.19 17.72 -1.97
C PHE A 268 -23.21 17.59 -0.80
N LEU A 269 -22.05 16.97 -1.00
CA LEU A 269 -21.12 16.58 0.08
C LEU A 269 -20.17 17.70 0.52
N LEU A 270 -19.79 18.63 -0.36
CA LEU A 270 -18.77 19.67 -0.12
C LEU A 270 -18.89 20.46 1.20
N ARG A 271 -20.09 20.53 1.80
CA ARG A 271 -20.33 21.27 3.06
C ARG A 271 -21.06 20.44 4.12
N LYS A 272 -21.11 19.12 3.95
CA LYS A 272 -21.84 18.24 4.87
C LYS A 272 -21.00 17.78 6.04
N ASN A 273 -19.67 17.84 5.91
CA ASN A 273 -18.74 17.41 6.93
C ASN A 273 -17.76 18.53 7.31
N PRO A 274 -18.23 19.58 8.03
CA PRO A 274 -17.34 20.62 8.53
C PRO A 274 -16.16 20.00 9.29
N THR A 275 -14.95 20.38 8.90
CA THR A 275 -13.71 19.85 9.46
C THR A 275 -12.98 20.94 10.23
N THR A 276 -12.49 20.58 11.41
CA THR A 276 -11.60 21.42 12.21
C THR A 276 -10.27 20.71 12.41
N ILE A 277 -9.18 21.44 12.23
CA ILE A 277 -7.81 20.99 12.49
C ILE A 277 -7.24 21.93 13.54
N ASP A 278 -6.80 21.39 14.68
CA ASP A 278 -6.36 22.17 15.83
C ASP A 278 -7.37 23.27 16.22
N GLN A 279 -8.65 22.87 16.28
CA GLN A 279 -9.80 23.74 16.61
C GLN A 279 -10.06 24.88 15.61
N THR A 280 -9.32 24.93 14.51
CA THR A 280 -9.52 25.91 13.44
C THR A 280 -10.35 25.28 12.33
N PRO A 281 -11.48 25.87 11.90
CA PRO A 281 -12.22 25.40 10.74
C PRO A 281 -11.35 25.48 9.47
N VAL A 282 -11.29 24.37 8.73
CA VAL A 282 -10.53 24.27 7.48
C VAL A 282 -11.43 23.70 6.39
N GLU A 283 -11.37 24.31 5.21
CA GLU A 283 -12.02 23.81 4.00
C GLU A 283 -11.05 22.92 3.21
N PRO A 284 -11.53 21.88 2.52
CA PRO A 284 -10.67 21.01 1.72
C PRO A 284 -10.09 21.77 0.53
N VAL A 285 -8.81 21.53 0.23
CA VAL A 285 -8.15 22.16 -0.94
C VAL A 285 -8.59 21.50 -2.26
N SER A 286 -8.98 20.24 -2.18
CA SER A 286 -9.45 19.48 -3.33
C SER A 286 -10.43 18.40 -2.89
N THR A 287 -11.38 18.12 -3.77
CA THR A 287 -12.36 17.06 -3.59
C THR A 287 -12.39 16.18 -4.83
N GLU A 288 -12.57 14.88 -4.65
CA GLU A 288 -12.57 13.90 -5.74
C GLU A 288 -13.71 12.91 -5.54
N THR A 289 -14.42 12.60 -6.63
CA THR A 289 -15.44 11.55 -6.67
C THR A 289 -14.94 10.40 -7.53
N VAL A 290 -14.98 9.19 -6.99
CA VAL A 290 -14.65 7.95 -7.70
C VAL A 290 -15.83 6.99 -7.63
N PHE A 291 -15.97 6.18 -8.68
CA PHE A 291 -16.99 5.14 -8.75
C PHE A 291 -16.34 3.79 -8.47
N LEU A 292 -16.89 3.06 -7.52
CA LEU A 292 -16.33 1.83 -7.00
C LEU A 292 -17.34 0.69 -7.12
N LYS A 293 -16.83 -0.53 -7.17
CA LYS A 293 -17.61 -1.75 -6.99
C LYS A 293 -16.99 -2.62 -5.90
N ALA A 294 -17.84 -3.29 -5.14
CA ALA A 294 -17.39 -4.27 -4.16
C ALA A 294 -16.95 -5.57 -4.86
N ASN A 295 -15.96 -6.24 -4.30
CA ASN A 295 -15.48 -7.56 -4.70
C ASN A 295 -15.10 -8.37 -3.44
N ASN A 296 -14.64 -9.61 -3.63
CA ASN A 296 -14.32 -10.52 -2.51
C ASN A 296 -13.13 -10.05 -1.66
N THR A 297 -12.30 -9.14 -2.16
CA THR A 297 -11.14 -8.58 -1.46
C THR A 297 -11.37 -7.15 -1.00
N GLY A 298 -12.54 -6.55 -1.28
CA GLY A 298 -12.98 -5.21 -0.87
C GLY A 298 -13.50 -4.35 -2.02
N PHE A 299 -12.79 -3.32 -2.48
CA PHE A 299 -13.29 -2.35 -3.46
C PHE A 299 -12.33 -2.14 -4.65
N THR A 300 -12.90 -1.92 -5.83
CA THR A 300 -12.13 -1.60 -7.05
C THR A 300 -12.81 -0.50 -7.84
N THR A 301 -12.03 0.32 -8.54
CA THR A 301 -12.54 1.39 -9.39
C THR A 301 -13.28 0.84 -10.61
N VAL A 302 -14.47 1.40 -10.87
CA VAL A 302 -15.27 1.11 -12.07
C VAL A 302 -14.72 1.92 -13.23
N LYS A 303 -14.24 1.23 -14.26
CA LYS A 303 -13.66 1.88 -15.46
C LYS A 303 -14.72 2.72 -16.17
N GLU A 304 -14.29 3.73 -16.92
CA GLU A 304 -15.20 4.70 -17.56
C GLU A 304 -16.30 4.06 -18.43
N HIS A 305 -15.95 3.00 -19.16
CA HIS A 305 -16.84 2.28 -20.08
C HIS A 305 -17.36 0.95 -19.52
N GLU A 306 -17.10 0.66 -18.25
CA GLU A 306 -17.59 -0.56 -17.62
C GLU A 306 -19.08 -0.43 -17.28
N SER A 307 -19.87 -1.40 -17.73
CA SER A 307 -21.30 -1.46 -17.44
C SER A 307 -21.52 -2.06 -16.07
N ILE A 308 -22.11 -1.28 -15.17
CA ILE A 308 -22.52 -1.72 -13.83
C ILE A 308 -23.87 -1.08 -13.50
N GLU A 309 -24.75 -1.82 -12.83
CA GLU A 309 -26.03 -1.32 -12.35
C GLU A 309 -25.88 -0.47 -11.09
N MET A 310 -26.77 0.52 -10.95
CA MET A 310 -26.79 1.48 -9.84
C MET A 310 -26.87 0.84 -8.45
N GLY A 311 -27.45 -0.37 -8.34
CA GLY A 311 -27.58 -1.14 -7.10
C GLY A 311 -26.25 -1.65 -6.55
N SER A 312 -25.34 -2.01 -7.46
CA SER A 312 -24.02 -2.57 -7.17
C SER A 312 -22.91 -1.51 -7.13
N LEU A 313 -23.25 -0.29 -7.55
CA LEU A 313 -22.35 0.85 -7.58
C LEU A 313 -22.16 1.46 -6.19
N LEU A 314 -20.93 1.87 -5.90
CA LEU A 314 -20.57 2.69 -4.76
C LEU A 314 -19.96 4.01 -5.25
N ILE A 315 -20.21 5.08 -4.50
CA ILE A 315 -19.62 6.40 -4.72
C ILE A 315 -18.62 6.62 -3.60
N GLY A 316 -17.36 6.77 -3.96
CA GLY A 316 -16.31 7.25 -3.06
C GLY A 316 -16.15 8.75 -3.23
N TYR A 317 -16.29 9.51 -2.14
CA TYR A 317 -16.02 10.94 -2.10
C TYR A 317 -14.84 11.21 -1.18
N ARG A 318 -13.89 12.02 -1.63
CA ARG A 318 -12.63 12.27 -0.94
C ARG A 318 -12.40 13.77 -0.79
N GLU A 319 -12.05 14.19 0.41
CA GLU A 319 -11.62 15.54 0.74
C GLU A 319 -10.15 15.50 1.19
N LYS A 320 -9.33 16.44 0.70
CA LYS A 320 -7.91 16.54 1.06
C LYS A 320 -7.60 17.88 1.71
N TYR A 321 -6.88 17.81 2.82
CA TYR A 321 -6.48 18.94 3.65
C TYR A 321 -4.95 18.92 3.80
N PRO A 322 -4.19 19.77 3.08
CA PRO A 322 -2.74 19.78 3.20
C PRO A 322 -2.33 20.30 4.57
N ILE A 323 -1.31 19.67 5.16
CA ILE A 323 -0.75 20.07 6.45
C ILE A 323 0.77 20.11 6.36
N LYS A 324 1.40 21.02 7.10
CA LYS A 324 2.86 21.12 7.15
C LYS A 324 3.46 20.06 8.07
N GLU A 325 2.80 19.82 9.20
CA GLU A 325 3.18 18.89 10.25
C GLU A 325 1.89 18.26 10.82
N LEU A 326 2.02 17.12 11.49
CA LEU A 326 0.88 16.47 12.13
C LEU A 326 0.23 17.40 13.17
N PRO A 327 -1.09 17.64 13.09
CA PRO A 327 -1.77 18.45 14.08
C PRO A 327 -1.86 17.75 15.43
N GLN A 328 -2.36 18.45 16.43
CA GLN A 328 -2.71 17.87 17.74
C GLN A 328 -4.10 17.23 17.73
N SER A 329 -5.02 17.74 16.90
CA SER A 329 -6.39 17.24 16.81
C SER A 329 -7.03 17.47 15.45
N VAL A 330 -7.90 16.54 15.07
CA VAL A 330 -8.78 16.65 13.90
C VAL A 330 -10.18 16.24 14.33
N THR A 331 -11.17 17.08 14.04
CA THR A 331 -12.58 16.77 14.30
C THR A 331 -13.41 17.01 13.05
N ILE A 332 -14.28 16.07 12.70
CA ILE A 332 -15.20 16.16 11.57
C ILE A 332 -16.63 16.01 12.07
N ASP A 333 -17.45 17.02 11.84
CA ASP A 333 -18.88 16.99 12.19
C ASP A 333 -19.66 16.21 11.13
N TRP A 334 -20.20 15.05 11.50
CA TRP A 334 -20.96 14.18 10.61
C TRP A 334 -22.45 14.49 10.62
N LYS A 335 -23.04 14.67 9.42
CA LYS A 335 -24.47 15.03 9.28
C LYS A 335 -25.27 14.06 8.40
N LEU A 336 -24.64 12.98 7.94
CA LEU A 336 -25.22 12.07 6.96
C LEU A 336 -25.91 10.89 7.65
N PHE A 337 -27.04 11.15 8.30
CA PHE A 337 -27.90 10.14 8.92
C PHE A 337 -29.24 10.01 8.17
N THR A 338 -29.86 8.85 8.26
CA THR A 338 -31.24 8.60 7.80
C THR A 338 -31.95 7.71 8.82
N GLU A 339 -33.26 7.50 8.65
CA GLU A 339 -34.00 6.52 9.48
C GLU A 339 -33.39 5.11 9.41
N SER A 340 -32.78 4.75 8.27
CA SER A 340 -32.11 3.45 8.09
C SER A 340 -30.61 3.49 8.41
N ILE A 341 -30.02 4.67 8.58
CA ILE A 341 -28.58 4.86 8.84
C ILE A 341 -28.45 5.63 10.16
N ASN A 342 -28.40 4.89 11.26
CA ASN A 342 -28.24 5.40 12.63
C ASN A 342 -26.84 5.12 13.22
N SER A 343 -25.97 4.47 12.46
CA SER A 343 -24.58 4.19 12.82
C SER A 343 -23.74 4.11 11.55
N VAL A 344 -22.62 4.83 11.55
CA VAL A 344 -21.68 4.85 10.42
C VAL A 344 -20.34 4.30 10.90
N PRO A 345 -19.96 3.08 10.46
CA PRO A 345 -18.62 2.56 10.71
C PRO A 345 -17.57 3.50 10.14
N THR A 346 -16.62 3.85 10.99
CA THR A 346 -15.56 4.80 10.67
C THR A 346 -14.20 4.16 10.97
N LEU A 347 -13.23 4.33 10.09
CA LEU A 347 -11.86 3.93 10.34
C LEU A 347 -10.97 5.17 10.38
N ILE A 348 -10.28 5.37 11.49
CA ILE A 348 -9.25 6.41 11.60
C ILE A 348 -7.90 5.72 11.42
N GLN A 349 -7.02 6.25 10.58
CA GLN A 349 -5.69 5.72 10.33
C GLN A 349 -4.67 6.83 10.53
N ASP A 350 -3.66 6.59 11.33
CA ASP A 350 -2.52 7.48 11.50
C ASP A 350 -1.19 6.69 11.39
N PRO A 351 -0.01 7.30 11.60
CA PRO A 351 1.27 6.59 11.55
C PRO A 351 1.42 5.40 12.51
N ALA A 352 0.66 5.37 13.62
CA ALA A 352 0.63 4.25 14.56
C ALA A 352 -0.27 3.09 14.10
N GLY A 353 -1.31 3.38 13.31
CA GLY A 353 -2.13 2.35 12.65
C GLY A 353 -3.63 2.66 12.60
N PRO A 354 -4.46 1.65 12.29
CA PRO A 354 -5.90 1.77 12.19
C PRO A 354 -6.61 1.71 13.56
N PHE A 355 -7.65 2.54 13.71
CA PHE A 355 -8.56 2.60 14.85
C PHE A 355 -10.01 2.57 14.33
N PRO A 356 -10.70 1.42 14.39
CA PRO A 356 -12.11 1.35 14.03
C PRO A 356 -12.97 2.01 15.12
N THR A 357 -13.96 2.80 14.69
CA THR A 357 -14.93 3.49 15.54
C THR A 357 -16.28 3.59 14.82
N HIS A 358 -17.28 4.18 15.46
CA HIS A 358 -18.59 4.43 14.87
C HIS A 358 -19.04 5.85 15.16
N VAL A 359 -19.72 6.45 14.20
CA VAL A 359 -20.38 7.75 14.35
C VAL A 359 -21.88 7.51 14.46
N MET A 360 -22.52 8.15 15.45
CA MET A 360 -23.92 7.95 15.80
C MET A 360 -24.63 9.30 15.95
N PRO A 361 -25.96 9.39 15.83
CA PRO A 361 -26.68 10.66 16.00
C PRO A 361 -26.40 11.37 17.33
N ASP A 362 -26.22 10.62 18.42
CA ASP A 362 -25.92 11.17 19.75
C ASP A 362 -24.47 11.65 19.89
N PHE A 363 -23.56 11.14 19.05
CA PHE A 363 -22.13 11.47 18.99
C PHE A 363 -21.74 11.65 17.52
N PRO A 364 -22.19 12.75 16.87
CA PRO A 364 -22.18 12.90 15.43
C PRO A 364 -20.83 13.46 14.94
N ASP A 365 -19.71 13.04 15.52
CA ASP A 365 -18.40 13.55 15.18
C ASP A 365 -17.31 12.48 15.15
N ILE A 366 -16.37 12.65 14.24
CA ILE A 366 -15.16 11.84 14.13
C ILE A 366 -14.04 12.62 14.78
N GLN A 367 -13.46 12.09 15.86
CA GLN A 367 -12.37 12.74 16.58
C GLN A 367 -11.07 11.94 16.48
N TRP A 368 -9.99 12.61 16.09
CA TRP A 368 -8.62 12.12 16.22
C TRP A 368 -7.80 13.07 17.08
N ARG A 369 -6.90 12.50 17.90
CA ARG A 369 -5.95 13.25 18.73
C ARG A 369 -4.57 12.63 18.58
N ASN A 370 -3.56 13.50 18.55
CA ASN A 370 -2.18 13.07 18.43
C ASN A 370 -1.64 12.55 19.76
N TYR A 371 -1.37 11.24 19.82
CA TYR A 371 -0.71 10.58 20.95
C TYR A 371 0.68 10.04 20.57
N LEU A 372 1.26 10.50 19.47
CA LEU A 372 2.55 10.02 18.98
C LEU A 372 3.70 10.72 19.72
N TYR A 373 4.45 9.96 20.52
CA TYR A 373 5.58 10.52 21.31
C TYR A 373 6.90 10.55 20.52
N ASP A 374 7.20 9.50 19.74
CA ASP A 374 8.48 9.32 19.04
C ASP A 374 8.36 9.45 17.51
N TYR A 375 7.30 10.12 17.04
CA TYR A 375 7.09 10.30 15.61
C TYR A 375 8.12 11.26 15.00
N ARG A 376 8.71 10.84 13.88
CA ARG A 376 9.60 11.67 13.06
C ARG A 376 8.97 11.85 11.69
N ALA A 377 8.76 13.10 11.30
CA ALA A 377 8.25 13.42 9.99
C ALA A 377 9.24 12.97 8.89
N PRO A 378 8.74 12.49 7.73
CA PRO A 378 9.58 12.24 6.56
C PRO A 378 10.38 13.48 6.17
N ASN A 379 11.69 13.30 5.99
CA ASN A 379 12.64 14.38 5.73
C ASN A 379 12.96 14.49 4.23
N SER A 380 12.74 15.67 3.65
CA SER A 380 13.04 16.04 2.26
C SER A 380 14.15 17.12 2.12
N ASP A 381 14.92 17.36 3.18
CA ASP A 381 15.98 18.38 3.24
C ASP A 381 17.09 18.12 2.22
N PRO A 382 17.88 19.14 1.82
CA PRO A 382 19.07 18.96 0.98
C PRO A 382 20.13 18.01 1.59
N VAL A 383 20.73 17.14 0.78
CA VAL A 383 21.78 16.20 1.25
C VAL A 383 23.14 16.90 1.21
N PRO A 384 23.77 17.23 2.35
CA PRO A 384 25.02 17.98 2.35
C PRO A 384 26.18 17.15 1.79
N VAL A 385 27.12 17.82 1.14
CA VAL A 385 28.40 17.23 0.77
C VAL A 385 29.30 17.27 2.00
N GLU A 386 29.62 16.11 2.55
CA GLU A 386 30.62 16.01 3.62
C GLU A 386 31.98 16.43 3.07
N SER A 387 32.53 17.52 3.59
CA SER A 387 33.90 17.94 3.28
C SER A 387 34.81 17.48 4.41
N THR A 388 35.78 16.62 4.07
CA THR A 388 36.84 16.26 5.02
C THR A 388 37.78 17.45 5.15
N ILE A 389 37.71 18.14 6.28
CA ILE A 389 38.59 19.27 6.60
C ILE A 389 39.80 18.72 7.37
N ALA A 390 40.99 18.85 6.79
CA ALA A 390 42.21 18.68 7.56
C ALA A 390 42.46 19.95 8.38
N ALA A 391 42.43 19.83 9.71
CA ALA A 391 42.89 20.88 10.61
C ALA A 391 44.36 20.63 10.96
N ILE A 392 45.25 21.47 10.43
CA ILE A 392 46.67 21.44 10.79
C ILE A 392 46.91 22.56 11.82
N PRO A 393 47.24 22.24 13.09
CA PRO A 393 47.57 23.26 14.07
C PRO A 393 48.75 24.09 13.56
N MET A 394 48.64 25.42 13.58
CA MET A 394 49.72 26.29 13.07
C MET A 394 51.04 26.06 13.82
N ALA A 395 50.98 25.65 15.09
CA ALA A 395 52.15 25.24 15.87
C ALA A 395 52.98 24.13 15.19
N VAL A 396 52.34 23.18 14.48
CA VAL A 396 53.03 22.11 13.75
C VAL A 396 53.75 22.65 12.51
N LEU A 397 53.10 23.53 11.75
CA LEU A 397 53.70 24.20 10.59
C LEU A 397 54.87 25.10 10.99
N PHE A 398 54.72 25.89 12.05
CA PHE A 398 55.80 26.73 12.58
C PHE A 398 56.96 25.90 13.14
N SER A 399 56.68 24.78 13.81
CA SER A 399 57.72 23.85 14.28
C SER A 399 58.48 23.22 13.11
N PHE A 400 57.79 22.86 12.03
CA PHE A 400 58.43 22.36 10.81
C PHE A 400 59.30 23.43 10.13
N CYS A 401 58.80 24.65 9.97
CA CYS A 401 59.58 25.78 9.44
C CYS A 401 60.80 26.07 10.31
N PHE A 402 60.66 26.05 11.63
CA PHE A 402 61.77 26.22 12.57
C PHE A 402 62.79 25.10 12.45
N ALA A 403 62.37 23.84 12.32
CA ALA A 403 63.25 22.70 12.13
C ALA A 403 64.03 22.77 10.80
N VAL A 404 63.37 23.12 9.69
CA VAL A 404 64.03 23.34 8.39
C VAL A 404 65.04 24.49 8.47
N PHE A 405 64.65 25.59 9.12
CA PHE A 405 65.53 26.75 9.35
C PHE A 405 66.74 26.39 10.23
N PHE A 406 66.54 25.56 11.26
CA PHE A 406 67.61 25.04 12.11
C PHE A 406 68.58 24.12 11.35
N ILE A 407 68.06 23.26 10.47
CA ILE A 407 68.90 22.39 9.63
C ILE A 407 69.71 23.21 8.61
N LEU A 408 69.10 24.23 7.99
CA LEU A 408 69.78 25.11 7.04
C LEU A 408 70.88 25.95 7.70
N THR A 409 70.67 26.41 8.94
CA THR A 409 71.69 27.13 9.72
C THR A 409 72.83 26.22 10.16
N LEU A 410 72.56 24.95 10.49
CA LEU A 410 73.61 23.96 10.74
C LEU A 410 74.41 23.64 9.47
N ARG A 411 73.77 23.64 8.29
CA ARG A 411 74.44 23.43 7.00
C ARG A 411 75.29 24.63 6.56
N SER A 412 74.85 25.86 6.81
CA SER A 412 75.63 27.06 6.43
C SER A 412 76.91 27.22 7.24
N LYS A 413 76.95 26.73 8.50
CA LYS A 413 78.17 26.66 9.31
C LYS A 413 79.27 25.76 8.74
N ARG A 414 78.95 24.86 7.79
CA ARG A 414 79.92 24.01 7.09
C ARG A 414 80.57 24.66 5.87
N VAL A 415 80.09 25.82 5.44
CA VAL A 415 80.64 26.55 4.30
C VAL A 415 81.42 27.75 4.85
N GLU A 416 82.75 27.67 4.83
CA GLU A 416 83.64 28.79 5.16
C GLU A 416 83.33 29.99 4.24
N THR A 417 82.52 30.93 4.72
CA THR A 417 82.30 32.19 4.01
C THR A 417 82.45 33.37 4.96
N LYS A 418 83.28 34.30 4.47
CA LYS A 418 83.84 35.50 5.11
C LYS A 418 82.80 36.61 5.44
N ASN A 419 81.51 36.28 5.56
CA ASN A 419 80.44 37.25 5.82
C ASN A 419 79.94 37.16 7.26
N LYS A 420 80.14 38.25 8.02
CA LYS A 420 79.87 38.33 9.48
C LYS A 420 78.42 38.69 9.88
N HIS A 421 77.45 38.63 8.96
CA HIS A 421 76.07 39.05 9.26
C HIS A 421 74.93 38.02 9.11
N PRO A 422 75.14 36.69 9.12
CA PRO A 422 74.01 35.77 9.07
C PRO A 422 73.19 35.81 10.37
N ILE A 423 73.84 36.01 11.52
CA ILE A 423 73.19 36.04 12.85
C ILE A 423 72.19 37.20 12.97
N LEU A 424 72.52 38.39 12.47
CA LEU A 424 71.66 39.58 12.54
C LEU A 424 70.37 39.38 11.71
N PHE A 425 70.51 38.79 10.52
CA PHE A 425 69.38 38.44 9.67
C PHE A 425 68.48 37.39 10.35
N TYR A 426 69.07 36.40 11.03
CA TYR A 426 68.30 35.36 11.74
C TYR A 426 67.53 35.90 12.94
N SER A 427 68.10 36.83 13.71
CA SER A 427 67.38 37.50 14.80
C SER A 427 66.19 38.33 14.30
N ILE A 428 66.33 38.99 13.14
CA ILE A 428 65.24 39.77 12.54
C ILE A 428 64.10 38.85 12.07
N VAL A 429 64.42 37.70 11.46
CA VAL A 429 63.41 36.72 11.01
C VAL A 429 62.62 36.14 12.19
N ILE A 430 63.29 35.79 13.30
CA ILE A 430 62.62 35.25 14.50
C ILE A 430 61.73 36.31 15.16
N ILE A 431 62.20 37.57 15.26
CA ILE A 431 61.42 38.67 15.82
C ILE A 431 60.17 38.96 14.97
N CYS A 432 60.27 38.86 13.63
CA CYS A 432 59.13 39.03 12.73
C CYS A 432 58.16 37.82 12.74
N ALA A 433 58.62 36.61 13.08
CA ALA A 433 57.77 35.41 13.06
C ALA A 433 56.77 35.35 14.23
N VAL A 434 57.12 35.92 15.40
CA VAL A 434 56.26 35.88 16.60
C VAL A 434 54.96 36.69 16.43
N PRO A 435 54.97 37.94 15.92
CA PRO A 435 53.73 38.66 15.62
C PRO A 435 52.86 37.95 14.57
N ILE A 436 53.49 37.33 13.57
CA ILE A 436 52.79 36.59 12.51
C ILE A 436 52.11 35.34 13.08
N TYR A 437 52.73 34.65 14.05
CA TYR A 437 52.13 33.51 14.75
C TYR A 437 50.84 33.90 15.50
N TYR A 438 50.84 35.04 16.19
CA TYR A 438 49.67 35.51 16.95
C TYR A 438 48.59 36.17 16.07
N ALA A 439 48.92 36.62 14.86
CA ALA A 439 47.97 37.19 13.92
C ALA A 439 47.26 36.15 13.05
N LEU A 440 47.74 34.91 13.00
CA LEU A 440 47.16 33.82 12.22
C LEU A 440 46.17 32.99 13.07
N PRO A 441 45.14 32.39 12.45
CA PRO A 441 44.23 31.48 13.15
C PRO A 441 44.99 30.29 13.75
N SER A 442 44.46 29.72 14.85
CA SER A 442 45.11 28.62 15.59
C SER A 442 45.29 27.34 14.73
N GLU A 443 44.47 27.18 13.70
CA GLU A 443 44.48 26.05 12.78
C GLU A 443 44.38 26.52 11.34
N LEU A 444 45.18 25.91 10.46
CA LEU A 444 44.98 25.98 9.03
C LEU A 444 44.01 24.87 8.62
N ARG A 445 42.83 25.27 8.13
CA ARG A 445 41.79 24.36 7.63
C ARG A 445 41.93 24.22 6.13
N ILE A 446 42.37 23.04 5.67
CA ILE A 446 42.51 22.74 4.24
C ILE A 446 41.40 21.76 3.85
N PRO A 447 40.55 22.09 2.86
CA PRO A 447 39.62 21.12 2.31
C PRO A 447 40.44 20.05 1.57
N LEU A 448 40.40 18.81 2.06
CA LEU A 448 41.00 17.71 1.34
C LEU A 448 40.07 17.30 0.18
N PRO A 449 40.61 17.02 -1.02
CA PRO A 449 39.81 16.41 -2.07
C PRO A 449 39.43 14.98 -1.65
N GLY A 450 38.27 14.84 -0.99
CA GLY A 450 37.70 13.53 -0.68
C GLY A 450 37.41 12.77 -1.98
N THR A 451 38.02 11.61 -2.15
CA THR A 451 37.62 10.65 -3.18
C THR A 451 36.47 9.82 -2.62
N ILE A 452 35.29 9.95 -3.21
CA ILE A 452 34.10 9.21 -2.77
C ILE A 452 34.28 7.75 -3.14
N ASN A 453 34.25 6.88 -2.14
CA ASN A 453 34.33 5.44 -2.40
C ASN A 453 32.95 4.85 -2.75
N LYS A 454 32.92 3.60 -3.22
CA LYS A 454 31.67 2.93 -3.64
C LYS A 454 30.62 2.84 -2.52
N LYS A 455 31.05 2.72 -1.25
CA LYS A 455 30.16 2.63 -0.08
C LYS A 455 29.50 3.98 0.21
N GLU A 456 30.29 5.05 0.30
CA GLU A 456 29.80 6.42 0.46
C GLU A 456 28.86 6.80 -0.68
N LEU A 457 29.20 6.45 -1.93
CA LEU A 457 28.33 6.71 -3.08
C LEU A 457 26.98 5.98 -2.95
N LYS A 458 26.98 4.74 -2.45
CA LYS A 458 25.75 3.99 -2.15
C LYS A 458 24.92 4.69 -1.08
N GLU A 459 25.53 5.10 0.03
CA GLU A 459 24.84 5.80 1.13
C GLU A 459 24.24 7.14 0.69
N ILE A 460 24.97 7.93 -0.10
CA ILE A 460 24.47 9.18 -0.70
C ILE A 460 23.27 8.89 -1.62
N THR A 461 23.39 7.87 -2.48
CA THR A 461 22.32 7.49 -3.41
C THR A 461 21.07 7.04 -2.66
N GLU A 462 21.21 6.15 -1.68
CA GLU A 462 20.13 5.66 -0.85
C GLU A 462 19.44 6.81 -0.09
N THR A 463 20.23 7.71 0.50
CA THR A 463 19.70 8.90 1.18
C THR A 463 18.90 9.77 0.23
N LEU A 464 19.40 10.06 -0.97
CA LEU A 464 18.67 10.84 -1.97
C LEU A 464 17.35 10.15 -2.37
N LEU A 465 17.36 8.84 -2.60
CA LEU A 465 16.17 8.10 -2.97
C LEU A 465 15.11 8.10 -1.85
N VAL A 466 15.52 8.04 -0.58
CA VAL A 466 14.63 8.12 0.59
C VAL A 466 14.08 9.54 0.78
N ARG A 467 14.91 10.57 0.62
CA ARG A 467 14.45 11.97 0.71
C ARG A 467 13.51 12.34 -0.43
N LEU A 468 13.71 11.76 -1.61
CA LEU A 468 12.75 11.86 -2.71
C LEU A 468 11.39 11.26 -2.32
N SER A 469 11.36 10.06 -1.69
CA SER A 469 10.07 9.51 -1.25
C SER A 469 9.35 10.42 -0.27
N ALA A 470 10.08 11.05 0.66
CA ALA A 470 9.50 12.04 1.57
C ALA A 470 8.98 13.28 0.84
N ALA A 471 9.71 13.79 -0.16
CA ALA A 471 9.26 14.93 -0.96
C ALA A 471 7.97 14.61 -1.75
N TYR A 472 7.86 13.38 -2.28
CA TYR A 472 6.67 12.92 -3.02
C TYR A 472 5.44 12.65 -2.14
N GLU A 473 5.55 12.72 -0.81
CA GLU A 473 4.37 12.76 0.08
C GLU A 473 3.63 14.10 0.04
N GLU A 474 4.25 15.17 -0.51
CA GLU A 474 3.59 16.47 -0.66
C GLU A 474 2.39 16.38 -1.63
N PRO A 475 1.17 16.69 -1.18
CA PRO A 475 -0.03 16.54 -2.00
C PRO A 475 -0.16 17.62 -3.07
N GLN A 476 0.41 18.81 -2.82
CA GLN A 476 0.29 19.98 -3.69
C GLN A 476 1.46 20.08 -4.66
N SER A 477 1.15 20.36 -5.93
CA SER A 477 2.14 20.40 -7.01
C SER A 477 3.20 21.48 -6.83
N GLU A 478 2.89 22.61 -6.17
CA GLU A 478 3.86 23.71 -5.98
C GLU A 478 4.81 23.41 -4.81
N GLU A 479 4.28 22.99 -3.67
CA GLU A 479 5.06 22.54 -2.51
C GLU A 479 5.98 21.37 -2.89
N LEU A 480 5.47 20.40 -3.66
CA LEU A 480 6.27 19.31 -4.21
C LEU A 480 7.44 19.82 -5.05
N LYS A 481 7.22 20.80 -5.93
CA LYS A 481 8.31 21.39 -6.74
C LYS A 481 9.35 22.07 -5.86
N VAL A 482 8.93 22.78 -4.81
CA VAL A 482 9.84 23.43 -3.86
C VAL A 482 10.70 22.39 -3.14
N GLN A 483 10.10 21.31 -2.62
CA GLN A 483 10.84 20.22 -1.97
C GLN A 483 11.79 19.52 -2.95
N LEU A 484 11.34 19.23 -4.16
CA LEU A 484 12.17 18.59 -5.19
C LEU A 484 13.34 19.47 -5.63
N ALA A 485 13.24 20.81 -5.58
CA ALA A 485 14.35 21.71 -5.93
C ALA A 485 15.56 21.59 -4.98
N ASN A 486 15.34 21.06 -3.77
CA ASN A 486 16.40 20.75 -2.81
C ASN A 486 17.19 19.49 -3.22
N LEU A 487 16.55 18.56 -3.94
CA LEU A 487 17.07 17.22 -4.24
C LEU A 487 17.42 17.02 -5.72
N VAL A 488 16.84 17.83 -6.62
CA VAL A 488 16.97 17.70 -8.08
C VAL A 488 17.64 18.96 -8.64
N SER A 489 18.56 18.78 -9.60
CA SER A 489 19.25 19.89 -10.27
C SER A 489 18.30 20.70 -11.16
N ARG A 490 18.56 22.00 -11.26
CA ARG A 490 17.75 22.93 -12.09
C ARG A 490 17.91 22.69 -13.59
N GLU A 491 19.07 22.22 -14.04
CA GLU A 491 19.40 22.11 -15.48
C GLU A 491 18.44 21.21 -16.26
N ARG A 492 18.00 20.09 -15.66
CA ARG A 492 17.09 19.11 -16.27
C ARG A 492 15.92 18.77 -15.36
N PHE A 493 15.45 19.75 -14.59
CA PHE A 493 14.45 19.55 -13.55
C PHE A 493 13.19 18.86 -14.08
N SER A 494 12.53 19.43 -15.10
CA SER A 494 11.26 18.91 -15.62
C SER A 494 11.39 17.47 -16.15
N TYR A 495 12.44 17.17 -16.92
CA TYR A 495 12.69 15.84 -17.44
C TYR A 495 12.93 14.82 -16.31
N THR A 496 13.73 15.20 -15.33
CA THR A 496 14.07 14.33 -14.19
C THR A 496 12.84 14.05 -13.34
N VAL A 497 12.05 15.08 -13.01
CA VAL A 497 10.83 14.95 -12.21
C VAL A 497 9.77 14.11 -12.92
N GLN A 498 9.63 14.22 -14.24
CA GLN A 498 8.71 13.39 -15.04
C GLN A 498 9.10 11.91 -15.00
N ASN A 499 10.38 11.58 -15.02
CA ASN A 499 10.83 10.20 -14.93
C ASN A 499 10.73 9.65 -13.51
N LEU A 500 11.00 10.48 -12.50
CA LEU A 500 10.84 10.11 -11.09
C LEU A 500 9.38 9.84 -10.74
N SER A 501 8.42 10.61 -11.27
CA SER A 501 6.99 10.42 -10.95
C SER A 501 6.45 9.05 -11.35
N GLN A 502 7.04 8.38 -12.35
CA GLN A 502 6.67 7.02 -12.76
C GLN A 502 6.92 5.97 -11.67
N ILE A 503 7.87 6.25 -10.76
CA ILE A 503 8.24 5.37 -9.65
C ILE A 503 7.62 5.84 -8.35
N TYR A 504 7.64 7.15 -8.09
CA TYR A 504 7.27 7.73 -6.81
C TYR A 504 5.79 8.14 -6.70
N GLN A 505 5.03 8.15 -7.80
CA GLN A 505 3.58 8.39 -7.80
C GLN A 505 2.82 7.34 -8.65
N PRO A 506 2.98 6.04 -8.37
CA PRO A 506 2.27 4.99 -9.08
C PRO A 506 0.76 5.06 -8.80
N LEU A 507 -0.06 4.79 -9.81
CA LEU A 507 -1.49 4.62 -9.61
C LEU A 507 -1.77 3.27 -8.96
N THR A 508 -2.63 3.27 -7.93
CA THR A 508 -3.10 2.07 -7.23
C THR A 508 -4.43 1.58 -7.79
N SER A 509 -4.84 0.36 -7.44
CA SER A 509 -6.12 -0.22 -7.88
C SER A 509 -7.35 0.57 -7.40
N SER A 510 -7.20 1.30 -6.30
CA SER A 510 -8.18 2.23 -5.74
C SER A 510 -8.29 3.55 -6.54
N GLY A 511 -7.39 3.76 -7.51
CA GLY A 511 -7.29 4.99 -8.30
C GLY A 511 -6.49 6.10 -7.63
N ASN A 512 -5.90 5.89 -6.44
CA ASN A 512 -5.06 6.90 -5.78
C ASN A 512 -3.60 6.83 -6.26
N LYS A 513 -2.80 7.85 -5.91
CA LYS A 513 -1.34 7.79 -6.02
C LYS A 513 -0.77 7.13 -4.77
N GLY A 514 -0.10 6.01 -4.93
CA GLY A 514 0.62 5.35 -3.85
C GLY A 514 1.89 6.11 -3.46
N SER A 515 2.39 5.86 -2.26
CA SER A 515 3.64 6.43 -1.74
C SER A 515 4.66 5.34 -1.47
N ILE A 516 5.94 5.62 -1.75
CA ILE A 516 7.01 4.70 -1.40
C ILE A 516 7.29 4.80 0.09
N ARG A 517 7.13 3.69 0.83
CA ARG A 517 7.34 3.66 2.28
C ARG A 517 8.70 3.16 2.71
N SER A 518 9.29 2.29 1.89
CA SER A 518 10.67 1.87 2.12
C SER A 518 11.37 1.56 0.81
N ILE A 519 12.67 1.81 0.82
CA ILE A 519 13.62 1.43 -0.20
C ILE A 519 14.62 0.49 0.49
N ARG A 520 14.89 -0.67 -0.11
CA ARG A 520 15.75 -1.71 0.43
C ARG A 520 16.66 -2.26 -0.65
N ASP A 521 17.74 -2.88 -0.20
CA ASP A 521 18.64 -3.68 -1.05
C ASP A 521 19.19 -2.91 -2.26
N LEU A 522 19.56 -1.63 -2.06
CA LEU A 522 20.20 -0.87 -3.13
C LEU A 522 21.53 -1.51 -3.53
N GLU A 523 21.65 -1.89 -4.80
CA GLU A 523 22.86 -2.40 -5.42
C GLU A 523 23.32 -1.44 -6.52
N ILE A 524 24.60 -1.06 -6.47
CA ILE A 524 25.26 -0.29 -7.54
C ILE A 524 25.95 -1.29 -8.47
N GLU A 525 25.33 -1.52 -9.63
CA GLU A 525 25.84 -2.37 -10.70
C GLU A 525 27.05 -1.70 -11.38
N HIS A 526 26.91 -0.42 -11.71
CA HIS A 526 27.92 0.36 -12.41
C HIS A 526 27.98 1.78 -11.86
N ALA A 527 29.18 2.35 -11.76
CA ALA A 527 29.37 3.73 -11.33
C ALA A 527 30.59 4.33 -12.04
N ASP A 528 30.37 5.44 -12.76
CA ASP A 528 31.41 6.24 -13.36
C ASP A 528 31.42 7.63 -12.74
N GLN A 529 32.62 8.19 -12.53
CA GLN A 529 32.79 9.57 -12.12
C GLN A 529 33.19 10.42 -13.34
N THR A 530 32.50 11.55 -13.50
CA THR A 530 32.82 12.60 -14.46
C THR A 530 32.89 13.95 -13.76
N VAL A 531 33.41 14.96 -14.46
CA VAL A 531 33.39 16.34 -14.00
C VAL A 531 32.59 17.14 -15.02
N VAL A 532 31.46 17.70 -14.59
CA VAL A 532 30.58 18.52 -15.43
C VAL A 532 30.53 19.90 -14.81
N ASN A 533 30.86 20.94 -15.60
CA ASN A 533 30.87 22.34 -15.14
C ASN A 533 31.72 22.58 -13.88
N GLY A 534 32.82 21.83 -13.72
CA GLY A 534 33.71 21.92 -12.56
C GLY A 534 33.23 21.16 -11.31
N ASN A 535 32.02 20.60 -11.34
CA ASN A 535 31.45 19.83 -10.24
C ASN A 535 31.64 18.33 -10.45
N LYS A 536 31.81 17.58 -9.35
CA LYS A 536 31.86 16.11 -9.39
C LYS A 536 30.47 15.58 -9.72
N THR A 537 30.41 14.72 -10.73
CA THR A 537 29.18 14.05 -11.17
C THR A 537 29.43 12.54 -11.19
N PHE A 538 28.48 11.77 -10.67
CA PHE A 538 28.50 10.31 -10.70
C PHE A 538 27.33 9.82 -11.54
N ARG A 539 27.62 8.98 -12.54
CA ARG A 539 26.60 8.24 -13.26
C ARG A 539 26.55 6.83 -12.70
N ILE A 540 25.41 6.47 -12.13
CA ILE A 540 25.19 5.21 -11.43
C ILE A 540 24.10 4.42 -12.17
N VAL A 541 24.31 3.13 -12.35
CA VAL A 541 23.24 2.19 -12.65
C VAL A 541 22.95 1.43 -11.35
N GLY A 542 21.76 1.67 -10.80
CA GLY A 542 21.33 1.12 -9.52
C GLY A 542 20.11 0.23 -9.67
N LYS A 543 20.02 -0.76 -8.79
CA LYS A 543 18.87 -1.65 -8.64
C LYS A 543 18.43 -1.68 -7.17
N TRP A 544 17.14 -1.56 -6.89
CA TRP A 544 16.61 -1.60 -5.52
C TRP A 544 15.18 -2.13 -5.47
N HIS A 545 14.77 -2.56 -4.29
CA HIS A 545 13.38 -2.92 -4.00
C HIS A 545 12.70 -1.76 -3.27
N SER A 546 11.45 -1.52 -3.61
CA SER A 546 10.59 -0.54 -2.96
C SER A 546 9.25 -1.15 -2.61
N TYR A 547 8.66 -0.68 -1.52
CA TYR A 547 7.29 -1.02 -1.15
C TYR A 547 6.42 0.22 -1.33
N ILE A 548 5.49 0.12 -2.26
CA ILE A 548 4.45 1.15 -2.47
C ILE A 548 3.30 0.81 -1.55
N GLU A 549 2.84 1.81 -0.79
CA GLU A 549 1.63 1.70 0.02
C GLU A 549 0.63 2.78 -0.37
N ASP A 550 -0.63 2.40 -0.45
CA ASP A 550 -1.78 3.31 -0.46
C ASP A 550 -2.81 2.82 0.55
N TYR A 551 -3.44 3.77 1.25
CA TYR A 551 -4.60 3.49 2.07
C TYR A 551 -5.79 4.19 1.43
N SER A 552 -6.82 3.46 1.03
CA SER A 552 -8.04 4.02 0.45
C SER A 552 -9.22 3.12 0.78
N TRP A 553 -10.37 3.70 1.13
CA TRP A 553 -11.62 2.98 1.41
C TRP A 553 -11.51 1.91 2.51
N GLY A 554 -10.60 2.11 3.48
CA GLY A 554 -10.31 1.19 4.56
C GLY A 554 -9.47 -0.01 4.15
N GLN A 555 -8.88 0.04 2.96
CA GLN A 555 -8.00 -0.97 2.42
C GLN A 555 -6.59 -0.44 2.32
N MET A 556 -5.62 -1.29 2.63
CA MET A 556 -4.23 -1.05 2.34
C MET A 556 -3.86 -1.84 1.09
N GLU A 557 -3.28 -1.14 0.11
CA GLU A 557 -2.68 -1.77 -1.05
C GLU A 557 -1.16 -1.70 -0.90
N GLN A 558 -0.52 -2.86 -0.76
CA GLN A 558 0.93 -2.98 -0.76
C GLN A 558 1.41 -3.64 -2.05
N LEU A 559 2.29 -2.95 -2.78
CA LEU A 559 2.90 -3.48 -3.99
C LEU A 559 4.42 -3.46 -3.84
N PRO A 560 5.08 -4.63 -3.70
CA PRO A 560 6.52 -4.69 -3.85
C PRO A 560 6.87 -4.36 -5.31
N ARG A 561 7.94 -3.60 -5.49
CA ARG A 561 8.40 -3.18 -6.81
C ARG A 561 9.91 -3.20 -6.88
N GLU A 562 10.44 -3.88 -7.89
CA GLU A 562 11.85 -3.86 -8.22
C GLU A 562 12.10 -2.76 -9.26
N THR A 563 12.98 -1.82 -8.94
CA THR A 563 13.35 -0.72 -9.84
C THR A 563 14.81 -0.82 -10.20
N ARG A 564 15.10 -0.68 -11.50
CA ARG A 564 16.46 -0.51 -12.03
C ARG A 564 16.50 0.80 -12.81
N ALA A 565 17.44 1.68 -12.49
CA ALA A 565 17.52 3.01 -13.10
C ALA A 565 18.96 3.48 -13.30
N SER A 566 19.13 4.37 -14.28
CA SER A 566 20.33 5.20 -14.42
C SER A 566 20.11 6.52 -13.67
N ILE A 567 21.01 6.85 -12.76
CA ILE A 567 20.94 8.03 -11.89
C ILE A 567 22.23 8.84 -12.09
N GLU A 568 22.09 10.10 -12.44
CA GLU A 568 23.21 11.04 -12.41
C GLU A 568 23.10 11.91 -11.15
N ILE A 569 24.11 11.85 -10.30
CA ILE A 569 24.20 12.62 -9.06
C ILE A 569 25.31 13.65 -9.22
N THR A 570 25.01 14.92 -8.99
CA THR A 570 25.97 16.00 -9.11
C THR A 570 26.09 16.79 -7.82
N GLN A 571 27.27 17.31 -7.56
CA GLN A 571 27.49 18.29 -6.50
C GLN A 571 27.02 19.67 -6.98
N SER A 572 26.13 20.32 -6.22
CA SER A 572 25.64 21.66 -6.49
C SER A 572 25.37 22.39 -5.18
N ASP A 573 25.95 23.59 -5.01
CA ASP A 573 25.74 24.46 -3.84
C ASP A 573 26.05 23.79 -2.48
N ASN A 574 27.10 22.96 -2.41
CA ASN A 574 27.46 22.12 -1.25
C ASN A 574 26.44 21.01 -0.91
N TYR A 575 25.54 20.67 -1.83
CA TYR A 575 24.60 19.57 -1.69
C TYR A 575 24.74 18.56 -2.84
N TRP A 576 24.44 17.31 -2.55
CA TRP A 576 24.22 16.28 -3.56
C TRP A 576 22.82 16.41 -4.13
N LYS A 577 22.72 16.41 -5.46
CA LYS A 577 21.44 16.48 -6.19
C LYS A 577 21.40 15.49 -7.34
N ILE A 578 20.22 15.00 -7.67
CA ILE A 578 19.98 14.20 -8.86
C ILE A 578 19.87 15.15 -10.06
N SER A 579 20.81 15.06 -11.01
CA SER A 579 20.83 15.87 -12.23
C SER A 579 20.11 15.21 -13.40
N ALA A 580 20.02 13.88 -13.42
CA ALA A 580 19.22 13.13 -14.36
C ALA A 580 18.79 11.81 -13.75
N PHE A 581 17.60 11.35 -14.14
CA PHE A 581 17.06 10.07 -13.72
C PHE A 581 16.36 9.41 -14.91
N THR A 582 16.70 8.15 -15.20
CA THR A 582 16.09 7.37 -16.27
C THR A 582 15.76 5.96 -15.77
N PRO A 583 14.48 5.58 -15.65
CA PRO A 583 14.11 4.21 -15.34
C PRO A 583 14.51 3.29 -16.51
N LEU A 584 15.18 2.18 -16.19
CA LEU A 584 15.60 1.16 -17.15
C LEU A 584 14.64 -0.03 -17.14
N SER A 585 14.16 -0.43 -15.95
CA SER A 585 13.09 -1.40 -15.78
C SER A 585 12.36 -1.20 -14.46
N ILE A 586 11.05 -1.43 -14.47
CA ILE A 586 10.19 -1.43 -13.29
C ILE A 586 9.42 -2.75 -13.34
N ARG A 587 9.57 -3.59 -12.33
CA ARG A 587 8.96 -4.92 -12.25
C ARG A 587 8.13 -5.09 -10.99
#